data_AF-A0A0M1J695-F1
#
_entry.id   AF-A0A0M1J695-F1
#
_cell.length_a   1.000
_cell.length_b   1.000
_cell.length_c   1.000
_cell.angle_alpha   90.00
_cell.angle_beta   90.00
_cell.angle_gamma   90.00
#
_symmetry.space_group_name_H-M   'P 1'
#
loop_
_entity.id
_entity.type
_entity.pdbx_description
1 polymer ?
#
loop_
_entity_poly.entity_id
_entity_poly.type
_entity_poly.pdbx_seq_one_letter_code
_entity_poly.pdbx_strand_id
1 'polypeptide(L)'
;MHANDFIQAQKRLYMTATPRIYGNLAKASAEKDNVELCSMDDPAIYGNNLYTINFSSAVKQDLLVDYKVIVLAVDEQYVSNRIQNLLAEDNQLKVEDATRIIGCWKALSKQGLRAELNDDAKPMQRAVAFCQVIERSDKAKTHKVSSKHIARMFQNVVTEYQQSELADQHKTQAVQLHCETEHIDGTMNATEKAKKINWLKAQANSDTCRILSNVRCLAEGVDVPALDAVLFLTPRNSQVDVVQSVGRVMRKAPGKKRGYVILPVVIPAGLEPAEALNNNETYRVVWQVLQALRAHDDRFDATINKLDLLGSIPSNIEVVAISDRLPRPQPANTNKSKGTGKNSFQLGTNKVAASKQHDLQFQIGEIELAIYAKLVKKCGNPHHWEEWAKDIATIAQRHIERISQV
;
A
#
# COMPACT_ATOMS: atom_id res chain seq x y z
N MET A 1 31.25 -12.87 8.68
CA MET A 1 31.22 -11.41 8.49
C MET A 1 31.57 -10.62 9.73
N HIS A 2 31.29 -11.08 10.96
CA HIS A 2 31.58 -10.30 12.19
C HIS A 2 32.95 -10.61 12.82
N ALA A 3 33.42 -11.86 12.71
CA ALA A 3 34.71 -12.24 13.28
C ALA A 3 35.91 -11.96 12.36
N ASN A 4 37.02 -11.54 12.97
CA ASN A 4 38.29 -11.29 12.29
C ASN A 4 38.95 -12.56 11.74
N ASP A 5 38.61 -13.72 12.30
CA ASP A 5 39.13 -15.02 11.86
C ASP A 5 38.75 -15.35 10.41
N PHE A 6 37.59 -14.85 9.95
CA PHE A 6 37.12 -15.07 8.57
C PHE A 6 37.52 -13.94 7.62
N ILE A 7 37.43 -12.69 8.07
CA ILE A 7 37.75 -11.51 7.27
C ILE A 7 38.51 -10.56 8.18
N GLN A 8 39.80 -10.38 7.99
CA GLN A 8 40.59 -9.45 8.80
C GLN A 8 40.25 -8.00 8.43
N ALA A 9 39.88 -7.18 9.41
CA ALA A 9 39.61 -5.77 9.20
C ALA A 9 39.96 -4.95 10.46
N GLN A 10 40.59 -3.78 10.28
CA GLN A 10 40.88 -2.86 11.39
C GLN A 10 39.62 -2.09 11.84
N LYS A 11 38.70 -1.81 10.91
CA LYS A 11 37.43 -1.14 11.17
C LYS A 11 36.35 -1.77 10.28
N ARG A 12 35.12 -1.85 10.80
CA ARG A 12 33.94 -2.32 10.05
C ARG A 12 32.84 -1.27 10.18
N LEU A 13 32.21 -0.95 9.06
CA LEU A 13 31.04 -0.08 9.03
C LEU A 13 29.85 -0.92 8.55
N TYR A 14 28.82 -0.97 9.39
CA TYR A 14 27.56 -1.64 9.06
C TYR A 14 26.54 -0.61 8.58
N MET A 15 25.86 -0.91 7.49
CA MET A 15 24.85 -0.05 6.89
C MET A 15 23.57 -0.85 6.67
N THR A 16 22.44 -0.29 7.07
CA THR A 16 21.12 -0.88 6.86
C THR A 16 20.06 0.20 6.74
N ALA A 17 19.02 -0.06 5.96
CA ALA A 17 17.82 0.76 5.90
C ALA A 17 16.71 0.27 6.86
N THR A 18 16.86 -0.93 7.44
CA THR A 18 15.80 -1.59 8.21
C THR A 18 16.33 -2.31 9.46
N PRO A 19 16.99 -1.62 10.41
CA PRO A 19 17.57 -2.27 11.58
C PRO A 19 16.51 -2.98 12.45
N ARG A 20 15.31 -2.38 12.59
CA ARG A 20 14.23 -2.85 13.46
C ARG A 20 13.57 -4.18 13.02
N ILE A 21 13.53 -4.47 11.72
CA ILE A 21 12.91 -5.70 11.20
C ILE A 21 13.70 -6.93 11.65
N TYR A 22 15.03 -6.81 11.64
CA TYR A 22 15.92 -7.86 12.12
C TYR A 22 15.73 -8.10 13.62
N GLY A 23 15.56 -7.06 14.44
CA GLY A 23 15.33 -7.21 15.88
C GLY A 23 14.04 -7.95 16.26
N ASN A 24 12.93 -7.67 15.57
CA ASN A 24 11.64 -8.30 15.90
C ASN A 24 11.54 -9.75 15.38
N LEU A 25 12.08 -10.04 14.19
CA LEU A 25 12.15 -11.41 13.67
C LEU A 25 13.17 -12.25 14.46
N ALA A 26 14.30 -11.64 14.86
CA ALA A 26 15.30 -12.25 15.73
C ALA A 26 14.69 -12.75 17.04
N LYS A 27 13.99 -11.88 17.76
CA LYS A 27 13.35 -12.23 19.03
C LYS A 27 12.29 -13.32 18.86
N ALA A 28 11.42 -13.19 17.85
CA ALA A 28 10.35 -14.16 17.60
C ALA A 28 10.84 -15.54 17.11
N SER A 29 11.96 -15.61 16.38
CA SER A 29 12.56 -16.88 15.94
C SER A 29 13.48 -17.51 16.99
N ALA A 30 14.16 -16.70 17.81
CA ALA A 30 14.89 -17.19 18.98
C ALA A 30 13.94 -17.88 19.97
N GLU A 31 12.72 -17.35 20.15
CA GLU A 31 11.67 -17.96 20.97
C GLU A 31 11.08 -19.26 20.40
N LYS A 32 11.15 -19.50 19.08
CA LYS A 32 10.49 -20.64 18.42
C LYS A 32 11.41 -21.77 17.97
N ASP A 33 12.59 -21.47 17.43
CA ASP A 33 13.41 -22.46 16.71
C ASP A 33 14.88 -22.51 17.16
N ASN A 34 15.28 -21.77 18.20
CA ASN A 34 16.68 -21.73 18.66
C ASN A 34 17.67 -21.36 17.53
N VAL A 35 17.19 -20.64 16.52
CA VAL A 35 17.98 -20.07 15.41
C VAL A 35 18.10 -18.58 15.66
N GLU A 36 19.32 -18.15 15.96
CA GLU A 36 19.66 -16.74 16.21
C GLU A 36 19.64 -15.96 14.88
N LEU A 37 18.46 -15.48 14.50
CA LEU A 37 18.37 -14.41 13.50
C LEU A 37 19.07 -13.19 14.11
N CYS A 38 20.12 -12.67 13.46
CA CYS A 38 20.93 -11.58 14.03
C CYS A 38 20.14 -10.27 14.07
N SER A 39 19.90 -9.72 15.26
CA SER A 39 19.50 -8.32 15.44
C SER A 39 20.73 -7.40 15.33
N MET A 40 20.57 -6.22 14.73
CA MET A 40 21.61 -5.18 14.73
C MET A 40 21.66 -4.36 16.02
N ASP A 41 20.91 -4.77 17.04
CA ASP A 41 20.83 -4.08 18.33
C ASP A 41 22.03 -4.37 19.25
N ASP A 42 22.86 -5.37 18.94
CA ASP A 42 24.01 -5.74 19.77
C ASP A 42 25.23 -4.82 19.48
N PRO A 43 25.59 -3.91 20.39
CA PRO A 43 26.73 -3.01 20.18
C PRO A 43 28.08 -3.74 20.22
N ALA A 44 28.17 -4.94 20.80
CA ALA A 44 29.40 -5.72 20.81
C ALA A 44 29.76 -6.25 19.41
N ILE A 45 28.73 -6.54 18.60
CA ILE A 45 28.89 -7.06 17.24
C ILE A 45 28.90 -5.92 16.21
N TYR A 46 28.00 -4.94 16.35
CA TYR A 46 27.76 -3.92 15.33
C TYR A 46 28.37 -2.55 15.66
N GLY A 47 28.84 -2.35 16.90
CA GLY A 47 29.28 -1.06 17.40
C GLY A 47 28.12 -0.10 17.65
N ASN A 48 28.46 1.12 18.06
CA ASN A 48 27.47 2.17 18.29
C ASN A 48 26.96 2.74 16.97
N ASN A 49 25.69 3.17 16.99
CA ASN A 49 25.09 3.87 15.87
C ASN A 49 25.76 5.24 15.67
N LEU A 50 26.51 5.39 14.58
CA LEU A 50 27.22 6.63 14.24
C LEU A 50 26.28 7.72 13.70
N TYR A 51 25.34 7.35 12.84
CA TYR A 51 24.46 8.29 12.16
C TYR A 51 23.21 7.60 11.63
N THR A 52 22.05 8.25 11.73
CA THR A 52 20.78 7.73 11.22
C THR A 52 20.02 8.82 10.49
N ILE A 53 19.61 8.55 9.25
CA ILE A 53 18.62 9.35 8.53
C ILE A 53 17.31 8.57 8.52
N ASN A 54 16.32 9.05 9.26
CA ASN A 54 14.98 8.50 9.22
C ASN A 54 14.27 8.88 7.91
N PHE A 55 13.27 8.09 7.53
CA PHE A 55 12.43 8.39 6.38
C PHE A 55 11.77 9.77 6.48
N SER A 56 11.25 10.14 7.65
CA SER A 56 10.66 11.46 7.90
C SER A 56 11.63 12.61 7.64
N SER A 57 12.88 12.47 8.07
CA SER A 57 13.97 13.43 7.83
C SER A 57 14.34 13.49 6.36
N ALA A 58 14.43 12.35 5.67
CA ALA A 58 14.73 12.30 4.25
C ALA A 58 13.66 12.99 3.39
N VAL A 59 12.38 12.83 3.73
CA VAL A 59 11.28 13.54 3.04
C VAL A 59 11.34 15.04 3.32
N LYS A 60 11.60 15.46 4.57
CA LYS A 60 11.76 16.88 4.93
C LYS A 60 12.94 17.55 4.23
N GLN A 61 14.02 16.82 4.01
CA GLN A 61 15.21 17.28 3.29
C GLN A 61 15.07 17.15 1.77
N ASP A 62 13.89 16.78 1.26
CA ASP A 62 13.63 16.59 -0.16
C ASP A 62 14.61 15.60 -0.83
N LEU A 63 15.01 14.55 -0.10
CA LEU A 63 15.81 13.43 -0.59
C LEU A 63 14.93 12.28 -1.13
N LEU A 64 13.73 12.13 -0.57
CA LEU A 64 12.72 11.14 -0.94
C LEU A 64 11.35 11.79 -1.10
N VAL A 65 10.49 11.20 -1.91
CA VAL A 65 9.07 11.58 -1.97
C VAL A 65 8.27 10.81 -0.93
N ASP A 66 7.19 11.41 -0.45
CA ASP A 66 6.27 10.74 0.47
C ASP A 66 5.49 9.62 -0.24
N TYR A 67 4.84 8.73 0.51
CA TYR A 67 4.12 7.60 -0.07
C TYR A 67 2.63 7.56 0.30
N LYS A 68 1.85 6.81 -0.49
CA LYS A 68 0.46 6.49 -0.20
C LYS A 68 0.19 5.01 -0.45
N VAL A 69 -0.37 4.34 0.55
CA VAL A 69 -0.81 2.94 0.46
C VAL A 69 -2.28 2.92 0.07
N ILE A 70 -2.60 2.27 -1.04
CA ILE A 70 -3.95 2.10 -1.54
C ILE A 70 -4.34 0.64 -1.36
N VAL A 71 -5.27 0.36 -0.44
CA VAL A 71 -5.88 -0.96 -0.24
C VAL A 71 -7.18 -0.99 -1.00
N LEU A 72 -7.26 -1.80 -2.06
CA LEU A 72 -8.44 -1.95 -2.89
C LEU A 72 -9.15 -3.24 -2.52
N ALA A 73 -10.30 -3.14 -1.86
CA ALA A 73 -11.15 -4.26 -1.56
C ALA A 73 -12.17 -4.43 -2.70
N VAL A 74 -11.99 -5.44 -3.55
CA VAL A 74 -12.81 -5.65 -4.74
C VAL A 74 -13.68 -6.87 -4.56
N ASP A 75 -14.99 -6.69 -4.73
CA ASP A 75 -15.96 -7.78 -4.72
C ASP A 75 -15.84 -8.65 -5.98
N GLU A 76 -15.64 -9.95 -5.77
CA GLU A 76 -15.52 -10.93 -6.85
C GLU A 76 -16.80 -11.00 -7.70
N GLN A 77 -17.99 -10.88 -7.10
CA GLN A 77 -19.26 -10.92 -7.83
C GLN A 77 -19.42 -9.72 -8.76
N TYR A 78 -19.01 -8.53 -8.29
CA TYR A 78 -19.04 -7.29 -9.07
C TYR A 78 -18.20 -7.43 -10.35
N VAL A 79 -17.02 -8.03 -10.24
CA VAL A 79 -16.14 -8.26 -11.39
C VAL A 79 -16.70 -9.35 -12.28
N SER A 80 -17.09 -10.49 -11.71
CA SER A 80 -17.55 -11.66 -12.46
C SER A 80 -18.66 -11.31 -13.45
N ASN A 81 -19.62 -10.48 -13.06
CA ASN A 81 -20.72 -10.04 -13.92
C ASN A 81 -20.28 -9.20 -15.13
N ARG A 82 -19.14 -8.51 -15.03
CA ARG A 82 -18.64 -7.56 -16.03
C ARG A 82 -17.63 -8.15 -17.01
N ILE A 83 -17.09 -9.33 -16.71
CA ILE A 83 -16.09 -10.02 -17.55
C ILE A 83 -16.55 -11.42 -18.00
N GLN A 84 -17.87 -11.66 -18.00
CA GLN A 84 -18.43 -12.99 -18.33
C GLN A 84 -18.00 -13.49 -19.72
N ASN A 85 -17.94 -12.60 -20.72
CA ASN A 85 -17.53 -12.97 -22.08
C ASN A 85 -16.08 -13.49 -22.09
N LEU A 86 -15.18 -12.79 -21.41
CA LEU A 86 -13.76 -13.14 -21.37
C LEU A 86 -13.51 -14.42 -20.54
N LEU A 87 -14.30 -14.64 -19.48
CA LEU A 87 -14.28 -15.90 -18.71
C LEU A 87 -14.81 -17.09 -19.52
N ALA A 88 -15.73 -16.86 -20.46
CA ALA A 88 -16.25 -17.92 -21.33
C ALA A 88 -15.27 -18.31 -22.46
N GLU A 89 -14.46 -17.37 -22.93
CA GLU A 89 -13.47 -17.60 -23.99
C GLU A 89 -12.14 -18.17 -23.48
N ASP A 90 -11.66 -17.71 -22.32
CA ASP A 90 -10.38 -18.15 -21.73
C ASP A 90 -10.61 -18.97 -20.45
N ASN A 91 -10.73 -20.29 -20.61
CA ASN A 91 -10.88 -21.26 -19.52
C ASN A 91 -9.71 -21.26 -18.52
N GLN A 92 -8.58 -20.59 -18.81
CA GLN A 92 -7.49 -20.46 -17.87
C GLN A 92 -7.66 -19.26 -16.94
N LEU A 93 -8.53 -18.29 -17.24
CA LEU A 93 -8.72 -17.13 -16.38
C LEU A 93 -9.52 -17.48 -15.13
N LYS A 94 -8.93 -17.22 -13.97
CA LYS A 94 -9.69 -17.21 -12.71
C LYS A 94 -10.22 -15.81 -12.44
N VAL A 95 -11.46 -15.74 -11.95
CA VAL A 95 -12.12 -14.50 -11.55
C VAL A 95 -11.28 -13.73 -10.52
N GLU A 96 -10.63 -14.44 -9.60
CA GLU A 96 -9.71 -13.86 -8.62
C GLU A 96 -8.57 -13.04 -9.26
N ASP A 97 -7.93 -13.56 -10.31
CA ASP A 97 -6.82 -12.87 -11.00
C ASP A 97 -7.32 -11.66 -11.77
N ALA A 98 -8.46 -11.78 -12.45
CA ALA A 98 -9.10 -10.68 -13.14
C ALA A 98 -9.50 -9.55 -12.17
N THR A 99 -10.02 -9.93 -10.99
CA THR A 99 -10.39 -9.00 -9.93
C THR A 99 -9.17 -8.23 -9.42
N ARG A 100 -8.02 -8.90 -9.23
CA ARG A 100 -6.76 -8.25 -8.86
C ARG A 100 -6.28 -7.28 -9.95
N ILE A 101 -6.37 -7.66 -11.22
CA ILE A 101 -6.02 -6.81 -12.37
C ILE A 101 -6.88 -5.54 -12.38
N ILE A 102 -8.20 -5.67 -12.24
CA ILE A 102 -9.13 -4.53 -12.23
C ILE A 102 -8.87 -3.61 -11.04
N GLY A 103 -8.62 -4.18 -9.86
CA GLY A 103 -8.20 -3.42 -8.69
C GLY A 103 -6.93 -2.60 -8.97
N CYS A 104 -5.89 -3.25 -9.50
CA CYS A 104 -4.66 -2.57 -9.90
C CYS A 104 -4.91 -1.45 -10.92
N TRP A 105 -5.69 -1.70 -11.97
CA TRP A 105 -6.00 -0.71 -13.00
C TRP A 105 -6.72 0.51 -12.41
N LYS A 106 -7.71 0.32 -11.54
CA LYS A 106 -8.42 1.42 -10.86
C LYS A 106 -7.51 2.27 -9.98
N ALA A 107 -6.57 1.65 -9.25
CA ALA A 107 -5.58 2.43 -8.49
C ALA A 107 -4.61 3.18 -9.40
N LEU A 108 -4.13 2.56 -10.48
CA LEU A 108 -3.21 3.21 -11.42
C LEU A 108 -3.87 4.40 -12.14
N SER A 109 -5.16 4.30 -12.45
CA SER A 109 -5.96 5.39 -13.00
C SER A 109 -6.44 6.40 -11.94
N LYS A 110 -6.18 6.13 -10.66
CA LYS A 110 -6.59 6.93 -9.49
C LYS A 110 -8.11 7.23 -9.47
N GLN A 111 -8.92 6.32 -10.00
CA GLN A 111 -10.37 6.47 -10.05
C GLN A 111 -11.03 6.08 -8.71
N GLY A 112 -11.96 6.92 -8.24
CA GLY A 112 -12.77 6.62 -7.05
C GLY A 112 -12.02 6.74 -5.72
N LEU A 113 -10.86 7.39 -5.71
CA LEU A 113 -10.17 7.76 -4.48
C LEU A 113 -10.95 8.86 -3.74
N ARG A 114 -11.05 8.73 -2.42
CA ARG A 114 -11.94 9.46 -1.48
C ARG A 114 -11.76 10.96 -1.48
N ALA A 115 -10.59 11.40 -1.91
CA ALA A 115 -10.36 12.72 -2.44
C ALA A 115 -9.83 12.49 -3.85
N GLU A 116 -10.45 13.09 -4.86
CA GLU A 116 -9.67 13.51 -6.03
C GLU A 116 -8.40 14.12 -5.43
N LEU A 117 -7.25 13.48 -5.67
CA LEU A 117 -5.97 13.94 -5.14
C LEU A 117 -5.81 15.34 -5.75
N ASN A 118 -6.29 16.39 -5.09
CA ASN A 118 -6.47 17.73 -5.68
C ASN A 118 -5.15 18.25 -6.28
N ASP A 119 -4.03 17.73 -5.78
CA ASP A 119 -2.70 18.01 -6.28
C ASP A 119 -2.13 16.96 -7.26
N ASP A 120 -2.58 15.69 -7.26
CA ASP A 120 -1.99 14.60 -8.05
C ASP A 120 -3.02 13.69 -8.74
N ALA A 121 -3.85 14.29 -9.60
CA ALA A 121 -4.89 13.60 -10.36
C ALA A 121 -4.38 12.84 -11.60
N LYS A 122 -3.10 12.98 -11.97
CA LYS A 122 -2.55 12.32 -13.17
C LYS A 122 -2.42 10.80 -12.96
N PRO A 123 -2.77 9.97 -13.96
CA PRO A 123 -2.59 8.53 -13.86
C PRO A 123 -1.11 8.16 -13.70
N MET A 124 -0.87 7.03 -13.07
CA MET A 124 0.48 6.51 -12.85
C MET A 124 1.03 5.91 -14.15
N GLN A 125 2.30 6.16 -14.47
CA GLN A 125 2.89 5.77 -15.76
C GLN A 125 3.79 4.54 -15.64
N ARG A 126 4.47 4.37 -14.49
CA ARG A 126 5.45 3.28 -14.32
C ARG A 126 5.17 2.48 -13.06
N ALA A 127 4.89 1.18 -13.23
CA ALA A 127 4.64 0.28 -12.11
C ALA A 127 5.41 -1.04 -12.22
N VAL A 128 5.67 -1.65 -11.07
CA VAL A 128 6.19 -3.01 -10.98
C VAL A 128 5.19 -3.89 -10.24
N ALA A 129 4.86 -5.05 -10.80
CA ALA A 129 3.99 -6.03 -10.18
C ALA A 129 4.78 -7.21 -9.62
N PHE A 130 4.52 -7.56 -8.36
CA PHE A 130 5.12 -8.73 -7.72
C PHE A 130 4.14 -9.89 -7.70
N CYS A 131 4.52 -10.97 -8.39
CA CYS A 131 3.76 -12.22 -8.47
C CYS A 131 4.45 -13.34 -7.68
N GLN A 132 3.73 -14.46 -7.49
CA GLN A 132 4.21 -15.60 -6.70
C GLN A 132 5.00 -16.60 -7.52
N VAL A 133 4.57 -16.87 -8.77
CA VAL A 133 5.17 -17.86 -9.66
C VAL A 133 5.38 -17.30 -11.07
N ILE A 134 6.34 -17.86 -11.82
CA ILE A 134 6.64 -17.42 -13.19
C ILE A 134 5.51 -17.89 -14.11
N GLU A 135 5.30 -19.20 -14.17
CA GLU A 135 4.20 -19.88 -14.86
C GLU A 135 3.36 -20.68 -13.87
N ARG A 136 2.11 -20.96 -14.26
CA ARG A 136 1.24 -21.83 -13.48
C ARG A 136 1.69 -23.28 -13.66
N SER A 137 1.62 -24.06 -12.60
CA SER A 137 1.68 -25.52 -12.72
C SER A 137 0.27 -26.08 -12.58
N ASP A 138 -0.19 -26.82 -13.58
CA ASP A 138 -1.55 -27.38 -13.62
C ASP A 138 -1.80 -28.42 -12.52
N LYS A 139 -0.74 -28.89 -11.85
CA LYS A 139 -0.77 -29.91 -10.80
C LYS A 139 -0.80 -29.34 -9.37
N ALA A 140 -0.78 -28.02 -9.18
CA ALA A 140 -0.77 -27.43 -7.84
C ALA A 140 -2.17 -27.40 -7.20
N LYS A 141 -2.26 -27.87 -5.94
CA LYS A 141 -3.51 -27.84 -5.14
C LYS A 141 -3.99 -26.44 -4.80
N THR A 142 -3.09 -25.45 -4.77
CA THR A 142 -3.41 -24.05 -4.44
C THR A 142 -3.21 -23.16 -5.65
N HIS A 143 -4.16 -22.24 -5.86
CA HIS A 143 -4.03 -21.24 -6.91
C HIS A 143 -2.86 -20.30 -6.60
N LYS A 144 -1.98 -20.10 -7.58
CA LYS A 144 -0.84 -19.18 -7.48
C LYS A 144 -0.86 -18.22 -8.65
N VAL A 145 -0.66 -16.93 -8.35
CA VAL A 145 -0.65 -15.88 -9.37
C VAL A 145 0.63 -15.95 -10.18
N SER A 146 0.48 -16.16 -11.49
CA SER A 146 1.57 -16.26 -12.46
C SER A 146 1.90 -14.90 -13.06
N SER A 147 3.19 -14.57 -13.12
CA SER A 147 3.66 -13.32 -13.71
C SER A 147 3.45 -13.27 -15.22
N LYS A 148 3.78 -14.34 -15.96
CA LYS A 148 3.56 -14.40 -17.42
C LYS A 148 2.09 -14.32 -17.79
N HIS A 149 1.23 -14.97 -17.01
CA HIS A 149 -0.21 -14.95 -17.23
C HIS A 149 -0.78 -13.54 -17.01
N ILE A 150 -0.45 -12.89 -15.89
CA ILE A 150 -0.87 -11.50 -15.64
C ILE A 150 -0.39 -10.58 -16.77
N ALA A 151 0.87 -10.69 -17.21
CA ALA A 151 1.40 -9.85 -18.29
C ALA A 151 0.72 -10.07 -19.65
N ARG A 152 0.15 -11.26 -19.91
CA ARG A 152 -0.58 -11.53 -21.16
C ARG A 152 -2.02 -11.03 -21.09
N MET A 153 -2.64 -11.13 -19.92
CA MET A 153 -4.08 -10.92 -19.76
C MET A 153 -4.46 -9.50 -19.34
N PHE A 154 -3.53 -8.75 -18.77
CA PHE A 154 -3.82 -7.45 -18.16
C PHE A 154 -4.62 -6.53 -19.09
N GLN A 155 -4.14 -6.33 -20.32
CA GLN A 155 -4.80 -5.43 -21.26
C GLN A 155 -6.17 -5.95 -21.72
N ASN A 156 -6.33 -7.26 -21.91
CA ASN A 156 -7.60 -7.85 -22.37
C ASN A 156 -8.67 -7.68 -21.28
N VAL A 157 -8.36 -8.01 -20.03
CA VAL A 157 -9.27 -7.85 -18.89
C VAL A 157 -9.65 -6.38 -18.68
N VAL A 158 -8.68 -5.47 -18.79
CA VAL A 158 -8.94 -4.03 -18.68
C VAL A 158 -9.84 -3.53 -19.80
N THR A 159 -9.61 -3.99 -21.03
CA THR A 159 -10.39 -3.57 -22.21
C THR A 159 -11.85 -4.03 -22.08
N GLU A 160 -12.08 -5.29 -21.71
CA GLU A 160 -13.44 -5.82 -21.46
C GLU A 160 -14.13 -5.05 -20.34
N TYR A 161 -13.42 -4.81 -19.23
CA TYR A 161 -13.97 -4.05 -18.11
C TYR A 161 -14.34 -2.62 -18.51
N GLN A 162 -13.49 -1.93 -19.29
CA GLN A 162 -13.78 -0.59 -19.81
C GLN A 162 -15.01 -0.58 -20.73
N GLN A 163 -15.16 -1.58 -21.60
CA GLN A 163 -16.34 -1.69 -22.47
C GLN A 163 -17.62 -1.91 -21.66
N SER A 164 -17.57 -2.76 -20.63
CA SER A 164 -18.70 -3.00 -19.73
C SER A 164 -19.13 -1.74 -18.96
N GLU A 165 -18.16 -0.90 -18.54
CA GLU A 165 -18.43 0.35 -17.83
C GLU A 165 -18.94 1.45 -18.77
N LEU A 166 -18.51 1.48 -20.04
CA LEU A 166 -19.01 2.41 -21.05
C LEU A 166 -20.45 2.09 -21.47
N ALA A 167 -20.83 0.82 -21.46
CA ALA A 167 -22.21 0.38 -21.71
C ALA A 167 -23.18 0.83 -20.60
N ASP A 168 -22.69 0.94 -19.36
CA ASP A 168 -23.42 1.52 -18.24
C ASP A 168 -23.49 3.06 -18.38
N GLN A 169 -24.59 3.58 -18.90
CA GLN A 169 -24.85 4.99 -19.27
C GLN A 169 -24.72 6.07 -18.15
N HIS A 170 -24.15 5.76 -16.99
CA HIS A 170 -24.17 6.60 -15.79
C HIS A 170 -22.81 7.14 -15.30
N LYS A 171 -21.70 6.98 -16.04
CA LYS A 171 -20.38 7.49 -15.61
C LYS A 171 -19.73 8.44 -16.62
N THR A 172 -19.57 9.70 -16.20
CA THR A 172 -19.19 10.85 -17.03
C THR A 172 -17.66 11.04 -17.21
N GLN A 173 -16.82 10.12 -16.74
CA GLN A 173 -15.36 10.28 -16.87
C GLN A 173 -14.62 8.93 -16.95
N ALA A 174 -14.76 8.26 -18.09
CA ALA A 174 -13.97 7.07 -18.38
C ALA A 174 -12.51 7.50 -18.66
N VAL A 175 -11.65 7.48 -17.63
CA VAL A 175 -10.20 7.58 -17.83
C VAL A 175 -9.78 6.35 -18.64
N GLN A 176 -9.45 6.55 -19.91
CA GLN A 176 -8.90 5.51 -20.78
C GLN A 176 -7.40 5.37 -20.49
N LEU A 177 -7.05 4.70 -19.40
CA LEU A 177 -5.66 4.31 -19.16
C LEU A 177 -5.38 3.02 -19.94
N HIS A 178 -4.49 3.10 -20.93
CA HIS A 178 -3.95 1.94 -21.63
C HIS A 178 -2.81 1.34 -20.81
N CYS A 179 -2.81 0.03 -20.60
CA CYS A 179 -1.81 -0.64 -19.79
C CYS A 179 -0.98 -1.60 -20.63
N GLU A 180 0.27 -1.22 -20.92
CA GLU A 180 1.23 -2.13 -21.53
C GLU A 180 1.92 -2.94 -20.45
N THR A 181 1.95 -4.26 -20.60
CA THR A 181 2.48 -5.15 -19.58
C THR A 181 3.55 -6.08 -20.12
N GLU A 182 4.70 -6.14 -19.45
CA GLU A 182 5.77 -7.08 -19.75
C GLU A 182 6.14 -7.91 -18.52
N HIS A 183 6.94 -8.96 -18.75
CA HIS A 183 7.41 -9.88 -17.73
C HIS A 183 8.94 -9.94 -17.68
N ILE A 184 9.47 -10.08 -16.47
CA ILE A 184 10.88 -10.35 -16.19
C ILE A 184 11.04 -11.44 -15.12
N ASP A 185 11.89 -12.43 -15.39
CA ASP A 185 12.20 -13.51 -14.45
C ASP A 185 13.70 -13.86 -14.41
N GLY A 186 14.04 -14.88 -13.60
CA GLY A 186 15.41 -15.27 -13.30
C GLY A 186 16.07 -16.03 -14.45
N THR A 187 15.26 -16.63 -15.33
CA THR A 187 15.69 -17.44 -16.47
C THR A 187 16.21 -16.57 -17.63
N MET A 188 15.82 -15.30 -17.66
CA MET A 188 16.30 -14.33 -18.66
C MET A 188 17.76 -13.92 -18.44
N ASN A 189 18.48 -13.71 -19.54
CA ASN A 189 19.87 -13.24 -19.49
C ASN A 189 19.96 -11.74 -19.11
N ALA A 190 21.17 -11.26 -18.81
CA ALA A 190 21.38 -9.87 -18.39
C ALA A 190 20.93 -8.84 -19.45
N THR A 191 21.15 -9.15 -20.72
CA THR A 191 20.79 -8.28 -21.86
C THR A 191 19.26 -8.14 -22.01
N GLU A 192 18.53 -9.24 -21.89
CA GLU A 192 17.07 -9.29 -21.90
C GLU A 192 16.49 -8.51 -20.71
N LYS A 193 17.01 -8.74 -19.50
CA LYS A 193 16.62 -8.00 -18.30
C LYS A 193 16.82 -6.50 -18.48
N ALA A 194 17.98 -6.09 -19.01
CA ALA A 194 18.27 -4.69 -19.31
C ALA A 194 17.30 -4.10 -20.35
N LYS A 195 16.95 -4.86 -21.40
CA LYS A 195 15.96 -4.44 -22.41
C LYS A 195 14.59 -4.17 -21.79
N LYS A 196 14.11 -5.06 -20.91
CA LYS A 196 12.82 -4.92 -20.20
C LYS A 196 12.82 -3.73 -19.24
N ILE A 197 13.93 -3.49 -18.53
CA ILE A 197 14.07 -2.33 -17.64
C ILE A 197 14.13 -1.04 -18.45
N ASN A 198 14.84 -1.02 -19.58
CA ASN A 198 14.90 0.13 -20.47
C ASN A 198 13.54 0.44 -21.10
N TRP A 199 12.76 -0.58 -21.44
CA TRP A 199 11.38 -0.42 -21.90
C TRP A 199 10.50 0.26 -20.83
N LEU A 200 10.61 -0.16 -19.56
CA LEU A 200 9.92 0.49 -18.44
C LEU A 200 10.39 1.94 -18.22
N LYS A 201 11.68 2.22 -18.45
CA LYS A 201 12.27 3.56 -18.31
C LYS A 201 11.88 4.51 -19.44
N ALA A 202 11.68 4.00 -20.65
CA ALA A 202 11.36 4.82 -21.81
C ALA A 202 10.11 5.67 -21.56
N GLN A 203 10.07 6.87 -22.14
CA GLN A 203 8.91 7.74 -22.01
C GLN A 203 7.73 7.13 -22.77
N ALA A 204 6.57 7.08 -22.13
CA ALA A 204 5.32 6.67 -22.74
C ALA A 204 4.39 7.88 -22.90
N ASN A 205 3.29 7.69 -23.63
CA ASN A 205 2.23 8.70 -23.73
C ASN A 205 1.60 8.95 -22.36
N SER A 206 0.94 10.10 -22.18
CA SER A 206 0.31 10.48 -20.89
C SER A 206 -0.70 9.46 -20.39
N ASP A 207 -1.33 8.74 -21.33
CA ASP A 207 -2.45 7.84 -21.09
C ASP A 207 -2.02 6.37 -21.15
N THR A 208 -0.71 6.12 -21.11
CA THR A 208 -0.13 4.77 -21.12
C THR A 208 0.63 4.49 -19.82
N CYS A 209 0.22 3.42 -19.15
CA CYS A 209 0.92 2.87 -17.99
C CYS A 209 1.71 1.63 -18.40
N ARG A 210 3.02 1.61 -18.11
CA ARG A 210 3.87 0.44 -18.27
C ARG A 210 4.02 -0.31 -16.97
N ILE A 211 3.69 -1.60 -17.00
CA ILE A 211 3.76 -2.48 -15.83
C ILE A 211 4.74 -3.61 -16.13
N LEU A 212 5.75 -3.75 -15.27
CA LEU A 212 6.69 -4.86 -15.36
C LEU A 212 6.40 -5.87 -14.25
N SER A 213 5.87 -7.03 -14.63
CA SER A 213 5.60 -8.13 -13.70
C SER A 213 6.85 -8.97 -13.44
N ASN A 214 7.12 -9.31 -12.18
CA ASN A 214 8.30 -10.08 -11.80
C ASN A 214 8.04 -11.11 -10.71
N VAL A 215 8.97 -12.06 -10.62
CA VAL A 215 9.08 -13.00 -9.50
C VAL A 215 10.52 -12.98 -8.99
N ARG A 216 10.74 -12.34 -7.83
CA ARG A 216 12.03 -12.32 -7.10
C ARG A 216 13.25 -11.81 -7.91
N CYS A 217 13.03 -11.13 -9.03
CA CYS A 217 14.13 -10.69 -9.91
C CYS A 217 14.51 -9.22 -9.77
N LEU A 218 13.62 -8.40 -9.22
CA LEU A 218 13.83 -6.97 -9.03
C LEU A 218 14.11 -6.61 -7.57
N ALA A 219 14.41 -7.60 -6.71
CA ALA A 219 14.65 -7.38 -5.29
C ALA A 219 16.02 -6.73 -5.04
N GLU A 220 17.12 -7.33 -5.53
CA GLU A 220 18.49 -6.92 -5.22
C GLU A 220 19.36 -6.79 -6.48
N GLY A 221 20.32 -5.86 -6.48
CA GLY A 221 21.36 -5.73 -7.52
C GLY A 221 20.92 -5.17 -8.88
N VAL A 222 19.62 -4.90 -9.09
CA VAL A 222 19.10 -4.34 -10.35
C VAL A 222 18.78 -2.86 -10.19
N ASP A 223 19.32 -2.00 -11.06
CA ASP A 223 18.96 -0.58 -11.11
C ASP A 223 17.62 -0.41 -11.82
N VAL A 224 16.58 -0.12 -11.04
CA VAL A 224 15.22 0.15 -11.54
C VAL A 224 15.01 1.66 -11.46
N PRO A 225 14.48 2.30 -12.51
CA PRO A 225 14.18 3.74 -12.48
C PRO A 225 13.21 4.07 -11.34
N ALA A 226 13.09 5.35 -11.01
CA ALA A 226 12.06 5.78 -10.07
C ALA A 226 10.68 5.39 -10.60
N LEU A 227 9.98 4.54 -9.83
CA LEU A 227 8.66 4.00 -10.15
C LEU A 227 7.58 4.88 -9.54
N ASP A 228 6.42 5.00 -10.19
CA ASP A 228 5.27 5.68 -9.59
C ASP A 228 4.57 4.77 -8.59
N ALA A 229 4.48 3.47 -8.92
CA ALA A 229 3.80 2.49 -8.09
C ALA A 229 4.47 1.13 -8.00
N VAL A 230 4.18 0.43 -6.91
CA VAL A 230 4.41 -1.02 -6.76
C VAL A 230 3.10 -1.71 -6.46
N LEU A 231 2.85 -2.81 -7.16
CA LEU A 231 1.66 -3.65 -7.06
C LEU A 231 2.05 -4.96 -6.36
N PHE A 232 1.51 -5.21 -5.16
CA PHE A 232 1.68 -6.50 -4.49
C PHE A 232 0.46 -7.38 -4.75
N LEU A 233 0.51 -8.18 -5.82
CA LEU A 233 -0.59 -9.08 -6.15
C LEU A 233 -0.66 -10.27 -5.19
N THR A 234 0.44 -10.63 -4.55
CA THR A 234 0.54 -11.81 -3.66
C THR A 234 1.46 -11.53 -2.47
N PRO A 235 1.28 -12.25 -1.34
CA PRO A 235 2.14 -12.07 -0.17
C PRO A 235 3.57 -12.49 -0.47
N ARG A 236 4.52 -11.86 0.22
CA ARG A 236 5.95 -12.17 0.12
C ARG A 236 6.40 -12.98 1.33
N ASN A 237 7.38 -13.84 1.14
CA ASN A 237 7.95 -14.60 2.26
C ASN A 237 8.95 -13.77 3.06
N SER A 238 9.58 -12.77 2.43
CA SER A 238 10.60 -11.90 3.04
C SER A 238 10.03 -10.49 3.21
N GLN A 239 10.05 -9.99 4.45
CA GLN A 239 9.70 -8.60 4.77
C GLN A 239 10.75 -7.62 4.23
N VAL A 240 12.02 -8.04 4.18
CA VAL A 240 13.13 -7.23 3.65
C VAL A 240 12.90 -6.91 2.18
N ASP A 241 12.49 -7.91 1.39
CA ASP A 241 12.18 -7.73 -0.03
C ASP A 241 11.04 -6.73 -0.24
N VAL A 242 10.06 -6.71 0.66
CA VAL A 242 8.95 -5.75 0.63
C VAL A 242 9.49 -4.34 0.87
N VAL A 243 10.32 -4.12 1.88
CA VAL A 243 10.89 -2.79 2.14
C VAL A 243 11.77 -2.32 0.99
N GLN A 244 12.65 -3.17 0.46
CA GLN A 244 13.49 -2.83 -0.68
C GLN A 244 12.66 -2.46 -1.91
N SER A 245 11.56 -3.18 -2.15
CA SER A 245 10.65 -2.90 -3.26
C SER A 245 9.92 -1.56 -3.07
N VAL A 246 9.44 -1.29 -1.87
CA VAL A 246 8.76 -0.03 -1.54
C VAL A 246 9.73 1.17 -1.58
N GLY A 247 10.96 1.01 -1.10
CA GLY A 247 11.99 2.05 -1.13
C GLY A 247 12.32 2.53 -2.55
N ARG A 248 12.22 1.66 -3.56
CA ARG A 248 12.37 2.04 -4.99
C ARG A 248 11.30 3.05 -5.43
N VAL A 249 10.10 2.95 -4.87
CA VAL A 249 8.97 3.85 -5.16
C VAL A 249 9.08 5.16 -4.38
N MET A 250 9.94 5.27 -3.37
CA MET A 250 10.15 6.54 -2.64
C MET A 250 11.24 7.41 -3.29
N ARG A 251 11.96 6.88 -4.29
CA ARG A 251 12.96 7.64 -5.05
C ARG A 251 12.32 8.81 -5.79
N LYS A 252 13.01 9.96 -5.80
CA LYS A 252 12.59 11.15 -6.54
C LYS A 252 12.66 10.92 -8.05
N ALA A 253 11.72 11.54 -8.76
CA ALA A 253 11.69 11.59 -10.21
C ALA A 253 11.09 12.93 -10.66
N PRO A 254 11.42 13.41 -11.87
CA PRO A 254 10.78 14.60 -12.43
C PRO A 254 9.25 14.45 -12.48
N GLY A 255 8.53 15.40 -11.90
CA GLY A 255 7.06 15.42 -11.90
C GLY A 255 6.38 14.48 -10.88
N LYS A 256 7.15 13.69 -10.13
CA LYS A 256 6.61 12.75 -9.14
C LYS A 256 6.37 13.43 -7.80
N LYS A 257 5.11 13.42 -7.35
CA LYS A 257 4.72 14.00 -6.06
C LYS A 257 4.80 12.99 -4.92
N ARG A 258 4.37 11.75 -5.18
CA ARG A 258 4.31 10.68 -4.19
C ARG A 258 4.60 9.32 -4.82
N GLY A 259 5.01 8.38 -4.00
CA GLY A 259 5.10 6.97 -4.34
C GLY A 259 3.84 6.21 -3.94
N TYR A 260 3.39 5.26 -4.77
CA TYR A 260 2.16 4.52 -4.50
C TYR A 260 2.42 3.03 -4.23
N VAL A 261 1.82 2.50 -3.18
CA VAL A 261 1.85 1.07 -2.86
C VAL A 261 0.44 0.54 -2.97
N ILE A 262 0.19 -0.33 -3.95
CA ILE A 262 -1.15 -0.78 -4.32
C ILE A 262 -1.34 -2.24 -3.89
N LEU A 263 -2.39 -2.46 -3.12
CA LEU A 263 -2.71 -3.74 -2.48
C LEU A 263 -4.13 -4.16 -2.90
N PRO A 264 -4.29 -4.90 -4.02
CA PRO A 264 -5.59 -5.45 -4.39
C PRO A 264 -5.93 -6.64 -3.50
N VAL A 265 -7.10 -6.57 -2.86
CA VAL A 265 -7.66 -7.63 -2.03
C VAL A 265 -9.00 -8.05 -2.60
N VAL A 266 -9.14 -9.34 -2.88
CA VAL A 266 -10.37 -9.93 -3.41
C VAL A 266 -11.27 -10.32 -2.24
N ILE A 267 -12.51 -9.84 -2.25
CA ILE A 267 -13.55 -10.27 -1.32
C ILE A 267 -14.34 -11.39 -2.02
N PRO A 268 -14.31 -12.63 -1.51
CA PRO A 268 -15.03 -13.73 -2.13
C PRO A 268 -16.54 -13.51 -2.08
N ALA A 269 -17.24 -14.06 -3.06
CA ALA A 269 -18.70 -14.02 -3.16
C ALA A 269 -19.40 -14.50 -1.88
N GLY A 270 -20.33 -13.70 -1.36
CA GLY A 270 -21.19 -14.07 -0.23
C GLY A 270 -20.56 -13.94 1.16
N LEU A 271 -19.30 -13.49 1.25
CA LEU A 271 -18.67 -13.14 2.53
C LEU A 271 -18.76 -11.64 2.79
N GLU A 272 -19.14 -11.26 4.02
CA GLU A 272 -19.07 -9.88 4.44
C GLU A 272 -17.61 -9.41 4.55
N PRO A 273 -17.27 -8.17 4.16
CA PRO A 273 -15.89 -7.67 4.17
C PRO A 273 -15.21 -7.75 5.55
N ALA A 274 -15.98 -7.52 6.62
CA ALA A 274 -15.51 -7.62 8.01
C ALA A 274 -15.05 -9.05 8.38
N GLU A 275 -15.76 -10.06 7.85
CA GLU A 275 -15.46 -11.48 8.03
C GLU A 275 -14.33 -11.93 7.10
N ALA A 276 -14.31 -11.46 5.85
CA ALA A 276 -13.22 -11.70 4.92
C ALA A 276 -11.87 -11.25 5.51
N LEU A 277 -11.87 -10.15 6.27
CA LEU A 277 -10.69 -9.69 7.00
C LEU A 277 -10.21 -10.64 8.11
N ASN A 278 -11.03 -11.60 8.57
CA ASN A 278 -10.61 -12.63 9.54
C ASN A 278 -9.87 -13.78 8.84
N ASN A 279 -10.08 -13.97 7.52
CA ASN A 279 -9.33 -14.94 6.75
C ASN A 279 -7.88 -14.46 6.59
N ASN A 280 -6.99 -15.22 7.24
CA ASN A 280 -5.59 -14.81 7.44
C ASN A 280 -4.77 -14.82 6.14
N GLU A 281 -5.18 -15.56 5.11
CA GLU A 281 -4.38 -15.70 3.88
C GLU A 281 -4.52 -14.53 2.91
N THR A 282 -5.76 -14.07 2.66
CA THR A 282 -6.05 -13.01 1.67
C THR A 282 -5.48 -11.66 2.11
N TYR A 283 -5.62 -11.32 3.39
CA TYR A 283 -5.14 -10.06 3.94
C TYR A 283 -3.70 -10.11 4.46
N ARG A 284 -3.04 -11.27 4.40
CA ARG A 284 -1.63 -11.41 4.78
C ARG A 284 -0.74 -10.40 4.07
N VAL A 285 -1.02 -10.14 2.79
CA VAL A 285 -0.26 -9.18 1.97
C VAL A 285 -0.31 -7.79 2.60
N VAL A 286 -1.50 -7.37 3.02
CA VAL A 286 -1.73 -6.06 3.62
C VAL A 286 -0.93 -5.92 4.91
N TRP A 287 -1.04 -6.90 5.81
CA TRP A 287 -0.30 -6.87 7.08
C TRP A 287 1.22 -6.89 6.87
N GLN A 288 1.71 -7.69 5.94
CA GLN A 288 3.15 -7.74 5.62
C GLN A 288 3.67 -6.40 5.13
N VAL A 289 2.94 -5.72 4.25
CA VAL A 289 3.34 -4.43 3.69
C VAL A 289 3.26 -3.32 4.72
N LEU A 290 2.19 -3.28 5.52
CA LEU A 290 2.04 -2.27 6.57
C LEU A 290 3.08 -2.46 7.69
N GLN A 291 3.39 -3.70 8.06
CA GLN A 291 4.46 -4.00 9.01
C GLN A 291 5.84 -3.62 8.48
N ALA A 292 6.09 -3.87 7.19
CA ALA A 292 7.34 -3.48 6.53
C ALA A 292 7.50 -1.95 6.50
N LEU A 293 6.44 -1.21 6.17
CA LEU A 293 6.40 0.25 6.20
C LEU A 293 6.62 0.81 7.61
N ARG A 294 6.00 0.21 8.62
CA ARG A 294 6.17 0.59 10.03
C ARG A 294 7.62 0.54 10.50
N ALA A 295 8.39 -0.44 10.04
CA ALA A 295 9.78 -0.55 10.43
C ALA A 295 10.71 0.49 9.77
N HIS A 296 10.23 1.18 8.73
CA HIS A 296 11.00 2.16 7.96
C HIS A 296 10.52 3.61 8.17
N ASP A 297 9.22 3.82 8.45
CA ASP A 297 8.64 5.14 8.69
C ASP A 297 8.24 5.33 10.16
N ASP A 298 9.03 6.16 10.83
CA ASP A 298 8.85 6.59 12.22
C ASP A 298 7.53 7.36 12.44
N ARG A 299 7.05 8.10 11.43
CA ARG A 299 5.77 8.82 11.53
C ARG A 299 4.60 7.85 11.48
N PHE A 300 4.71 6.83 10.63
CA PHE A 300 3.66 5.82 10.48
C PHE A 300 3.53 4.99 11.76
N ASP A 301 4.64 4.55 12.35
CA ASP A 301 4.66 3.88 13.66
C ASP A 301 3.94 4.70 14.73
N ALA A 302 4.28 5.98 14.87
CA ALA A 302 3.62 6.88 15.81
C ALA A 302 2.12 7.06 15.51
N THR A 303 1.73 7.07 14.23
CA THR A 303 0.32 7.26 13.84
C THR A 303 -0.51 6.01 14.16
N ILE A 304 0.03 4.81 13.97
CA ILE A 304 -0.65 3.57 14.36
C ILE A 304 -0.88 3.50 15.88
N ASN A 305 0.10 3.92 16.68
CA ASN A 305 -0.06 3.92 18.13
C ASN A 305 -1.04 5.03 18.61
N LYS A 306 -1.18 6.11 17.85
CA LYS A 306 -2.19 7.17 18.09
C LYS A 306 -3.58 6.81 17.61
N LEU A 307 -3.72 5.92 16.63
CA LEU A 307 -5.02 5.49 16.10
C LEU A 307 -5.92 4.90 17.19
N ASP A 308 -5.33 4.19 18.16
CA ASP A 308 -6.04 3.62 19.30
C ASP A 308 -6.74 4.71 20.16
N LEU A 309 -6.16 5.91 20.20
CA LEU A 309 -6.64 7.03 21.02
C LEU A 309 -7.53 8.01 20.25
N LEU A 310 -7.18 8.31 18.99
CA LEU A 310 -7.81 9.39 18.22
C LEU A 310 -8.89 8.90 17.25
N GLY A 311 -8.89 7.61 16.89
CA GLY A 311 -9.79 7.05 15.88
C GLY A 311 -9.64 7.67 14.47
N SER A 312 -8.66 8.55 14.26
CA SER A 312 -8.50 9.34 13.03
C SER A 312 -7.59 8.63 12.03
N ILE A 313 -8.11 8.39 10.82
CA ILE A 313 -7.43 7.67 9.74
C ILE A 313 -6.09 8.32 9.35
N PRO A 314 -4.98 7.56 9.20
CA PRO A 314 -3.73 8.09 8.69
C PRO A 314 -3.89 8.54 7.24
N SER A 315 -3.44 9.76 6.92
CA SER A 315 -3.48 10.34 5.56
C SER A 315 -2.77 9.49 4.50
N ASN A 316 -1.84 8.64 4.94
CA ASN A 316 -0.96 7.85 4.08
C ASN A 316 -1.59 6.49 3.72
N ILE A 317 -2.71 6.09 4.33
CA ILE A 317 -3.46 4.89 3.95
C ILE A 317 -4.82 5.31 3.41
N GLU A 318 -5.16 4.78 2.25
CA GLU A 318 -6.47 4.89 1.68
C GLU A 318 -7.03 3.50 1.41
N VAL A 319 -8.23 3.26 1.91
CA VAL A 319 -8.98 2.04 1.65
C VAL A 319 -10.08 2.41 0.66
N VAL A 320 -10.13 1.72 -0.47
CA VAL A 320 -11.16 1.89 -1.49
C VAL A 320 -11.89 0.57 -1.64
N ALA A 321 -13.19 0.56 -1.41
CA ALA A 321 -14.02 -0.60 -1.62
C ALA A 321 -14.79 -0.49 -2.94
N ILE A 322 -14.76 -1.55 -3.73
CA ILE A 322 -15.39 -1.66 -5.04
C ILE A 322 -16.42 -2.78 -4.96
N SER A 323 -17.69 -2.42 -4.85
CA SER A 323 -18.83 -3.33 -4.90
C SER A 323 -20.08 -2.60 -5.42
N ASP A 324 -21.07 -3.35 -5.88
CA ASP A 324 -22.39 -2.80 -6.22
C ASP A 324 -23.23 -2.43 -4.98
N ARG A 325 -22.84 -2.94 -3.80
CA ARG A 325 -23.62 -2.82 -2.54
C ARG A 325 -23.26 -1.61 -1.68
N LEU A 326 -22.27 -0.80 -2.08
CA LEU A 326 -21.89 0.39 -1.33
C LEU A 326 -22.82 1.57 -1.67
N PRO A 327 -23.29 2.34 -0.65
CA PRO A 327 -23.98 3.59 -0.91
C PRO A 327 -23.04 4.52 -1.67
N ARG A 328 -23.42 4.90 -2.89
CA ARG A 328 -22.67 5.93 -3.63
C ARG A 328 -22.75 7.23 -2.83
N PRO A 329 -21.64 7.97 -2.65
CA PRO A 329 -21.71 9.31 -2.08
C PRO A 329 -22.63 10.15 -2.97
N GLN A 330 -23.76 10.61 -2.42
CA GLN A 330 -24.68 11.46 -3.15
C GLN A 330 -23.97 12.78 -3.47
N PRO A 331 -24.07 13.30 -4.71
CA PRO A 331 -23.53 14.60 -5.03
C PRO A 331 -24.22 15.65 -4.16
N ALA A 332 -23.41 16.49 -3.50
CA ALA A 332 -23.91 17.59 -2.69
C ALA A 332 -24.83 18.47 -3.54
N ASN A 333 -26.13 18.42 -3.23
CA ASN A 333 -27.17 19.12 -3.97
C ASN A 333 -27.00 20.63 -3.74
N THR A 334 -26.31 21.32 -4.63
CA THR A 334 -26.08 22.77 -4.57
C THR A 334 -27.28 23.56 -5.09
N ASN A 335 -28.47 23.29 -4.57
CA ASN A 335 -29.60 24.19 -4.74
C ASN A 335 -29.58 25.27 -3.67
N LYS A 336 -28.71 26.27 -3.86
CA LYS A 336 -28.85 27.58 -3.20
C LYS A 336 -30.08 28.26 -3.79
N SER A 337 -31.24 28.12 -3.15
CA SER A 337 -32.36 29.02 -3.42
C SER A 337 -31.99 30.41 -2.87
N LYS A 338 -31.93 31.39 -3.76
CA LYS A 338 -31.85 32.81 -3.41
C LYS A 338 -33.19 33.21 -2.77
N GLY A 339 -33.25 33.21 -1.44
CA GLY A 339 -34.36 33.78 -0.68
C GLY A 339 -34.17 35.29 -0.51
N THR A 340 -34.92 36.07 -1.28
CA THR A 340 -35.15 37.50 -1.07
C THR A 340 -35.84 37.72 0.27
N GLY A 341 -35.23 38.53 1.15
CA GLY A 341 -35.82 38.90 2.42
C GLY A 341 -37.02 39.82 2.25
N LYS A 342 -38.16 39.45 2.83
CA LYS A 342 -39.22 40.39 3.20
C LYS A 342 -39.77 40.05 4.58
N ASN A 343 -39.61 41.01 5.48
CA ASN A 343 -40.05 41.01 6.86
C ASN A 343 -41.54 40.68 7.00
N SER A 344 -41.85 39.68 7.83
CA SER A 344 -43.08 39.69 8.63
C SER A 344 -42.75 39.12 10.01
N PHE A 345 -42.95 39.95 11.03
CA PHE A 345 -42.87 39.54 12.43
C PHE A 345 -44.17 38.84 12.79
N GLN A 346 -44.10 37.55 13.11
CA GLN A 346 -45.15 36.86 13.86
C GLN A 346 -44.53 36.28 15.14
N LEU A 347 -44.90 36.88 16.26
CA LEU A 347 -44.58 36.44 17.60
C LEU A 347 -45.62 35.39 18.03
N GLY A 348 -45.14 34.19 18.38
CA GLY A 348 -45.79 33.27 19.30
C GLY A 348 -46.84 32.31 18.73
N THR A 349 -46.45 31.07 18.49
CA THR A 349 -47.04 29.89 19.18
C THR A 349 -46.22 28.64 18.90
N ASN A 350 -46.07 27.81 19.94
CA ASN A 350 -45.20 26.64 20.05
C ASN A 350 -45.15 25.73 18.81
N LYS A 351 -44.03 25.77 18.10
CA LYS A 351 -43.40 24.55 17.59
C LYS A 351 -41.94 24.60 17.97
N VAL A 352 -41.55 23.70 18.88
CA VAL A 352 -40.14 23.31 19.02
C VAL A 352 -39.76 22.74 17.66
N ALA A 353 -39.22 23.58 16.79
CA ALA A 353 -38.47 23.12 15.64
C ALA A 353 -37.26 22.44 16.27
N ALA A 354 -37.33 21.11 16.39
CA ALA A 354 -36.18 20.29 16.68
C ALA A 354 -35.09 20.77 15.74
N SER A 355 -34.08 21.43 16.30
CA SER A 355 -32.84 21.69 15.59
C SER A 355 -32.40 20.33 15.08
N LYS A 356 -32.60 20.08 13.78
CA LYS A 356 -31.97 18.95 13.12
C LYS A 356 -30.49 19.25 13.22
N GLN A 357 -29.88 18.71 14.26
CA GLN A 357 -28.45 18.53 14.32
C GLN A 357 -28.13 17.72 13.08
N HIS A 358 -27.58 18.39 12.08
CA HIS A 358 -27.00 17.72 10.95
C HIS A 358 -25.87 16.89 11.53
N ASP A 359 -26.10 15.59 11.58
CA ASP A 359 -25.04 14.62 11.83
C ASP A 359 -23.99 14.89 10.73
N LEU A 360 -22.77 15.26 11.15
CA LEU A 360 -21.64 15.35 10.22
C LEU A 360 -21.36 13.91 9.79
N GLN A 361 -22.02 13.48 8.72
CA GLN A 361 -21.87 12.15 8.16
C GLN A 361 -20.49 12.02 7.50
N PHE A 362 -19.47 11.83 8.33
CA PHE A 362 -18.30 11.07 7.95
C PHE A 362 -18.70 9.60 7.94
N GLN A 363 -19.47 9.17 6.95
CA GLN A 363 -19.66 7.74 6.71
C GLN A 363 -18.34 7.18 6.18
N ILE A 364 -17.45 6.85 7.11
CA ILE A 364 -16.38 5.90 6.90
C ILE A 364 -17.08 4.57 6.60
N GLY A 365 -16.75 3.92 5.48
CA GLY A 365 -17.35 2.64 5.14
C GLY A 365 -17.03 1.61 6.22
N GLU A 366 -17.96 0.72 6.52
CA GLU A 366 -17.79 -0.35 7.53
C GLU A 366 -16.51 -1.18 7.28
N ILE A 367 -16.16 -1.36 6.01
CA ILE A 367 -14.95 -2.06 5.54
C ILE A 367 -13.68 -1.34 5.99
N GLU A 368 -13.66 -0.02 5.88
CA GLU A 368 -12.50 0.79 6.23
C GLU A 368 -12.30 0.75 7.74
N LEU A 369 -13.36 0.94 8.53
CA LEU A 369 -13.33 0.81 9.99
C LEU A 369 -12.82 -0.57 10.43
N ALA A 370 -13.29 -1.64 9.77
CA ALA A 370 -12.86 -2.99 10.07
C ALA A 370 -11.36 -3.22 9.76
N ILE A 371 -10.85 -2.67 8.66
CA ILE A 371 -9.41 -2.70 8.33
C ILE A 371 -8.62 -1.95 9.38
N TYR A 372 -9.04 -0.75 9.78
CA TYR A 372 -8.32 0.05 10.77
C TYR A 372 -8.31 -0.59 12.16
N ALA A 373 -9.45 -1.11 12.63
CA ALA A 373 -9.52 -1.83 13.91
C ALA A 373 -8.56 -3.03 13.93
N LYS A 374 -8.47 -3.77 12.82
CA LYS A 374 -7.53 -4.90 12.70
C LYS A 374 -6.09 -4.45 12.55
N LEU A 375 -5.84 -3.30 11.94
CA LEU A 375 -4.51 -2.71 11.83
C LEU A 375 -3.93 -2.40 13.20
N VAL A 376 -4.69 -1.75 14.08
CA VAL A 376 -4.26 -1.48 15.46
C VAL A 376 -3.99 -2.80 16.19
N LYS A 377 -4.89 -3.78 16.08
CA LYS A 377 -4.75 -5.08 16.76
C LYS A 377 -3.56 -5.91 16.27
N LYS A 378 -3.25 -5.89 14.97
CA LYS A 378 -2.21 -6.73 14.35
C LYS A 378 -0.84 -6.06 14.27
N CYS A 379 -0.82 -4.75 14.05
CA CYS A 379 0.39 -3.98 13.80
C CYS A 379 0.71 -2.96 14.90
N GLY A 380 -0.11 -2.80 15.94
CA GLY A 380 0.22 -1.98 17.11
C GLY A 380 1.31 -2.60 17.98
N ASN A 381 2.08 -1.79 18.71
CA ASN A 381 2.94 -2.28 19.78
C ASN A 381 2.32 -1.89 21.14
N PRO A 382 1.88 -2.86 21.96
CA PRO A 382 1.32 -2.56 23.28
C PRO A 382 2.33 -1.89 24.23
N HIS A 383 3.64 -2.11 24.03
CA HIS A 383 4.70 -1.58 24.89
C HIS A 383 5.28 -0.24 24.44
N HIS A 384 4.75 0.38 23.38
CA HIS A 384 5.33 1.60 22.80
C HIS A 384 5.45 2.74 23.83
N TRP A 385 4.43 2.91 24.68
CA TRP A 385 4.41 3.96 25.69
C TRP A 385 5.42 3.71 26.83
N GLU A 386 5.68 2.44 27.18
CA GLU A 386 6.68 2.07 28.17
C GLU A 386 8.10 2.31 27.66
N GLU A 387 8.36 1.96 26.39
CA GLU A 387 9.65 2.23 25.72
C GLU A 387 9.89 3.74 25.62
N TRP A 388 8.90 4.50 25.15
CA TRP A 388 8.99 5.97 25.07
C TRP A 388 9.24 6.62 26.44
N ALA A 389 8.56 6.13 27.50
CA ALA A 389 8.77 6.64 28.86
C ALA A 389 10.20 6.41 29.36
N LYS A 390 10.81 5.25 29.05
CA LYS A 390 12.23 4.97 29.39
C LYS A 390 13.20 5.91 28.67
N ASP A 391 12.95 6.18 27.39
CA ASP A 391 13.77 7.11 26.61
C ASP A 391 13.68 8.54 27.17
N ILE A 392 12.46 9.01 27.49
CA ILE A 392 12.25 10.31 28.12
C ILE A 392 12.91 10.38 29.50
N ALA A 393 12.82 9.32 30.30
CA ALA A 393 13.48 9.27 31.61
C ALA A 393 15.01 9.42 31.45
N THR A 394 15.60 8.76 30.47
CA THR A 394 17.05 8.85 30.20
C THR A 394 17.46 10.25 29.73
N ILE A 395 16.66 10.89 28.87
CA ILE A 395 16.90 12.27 28.41
C ILE A 395 16.76 13.26 29.57
N ALA A 396 15.71 13.11 30.38
CA ALA A 396 15.49 13.93 31.56
C ALA A 396 16.64 13.78 32.57
N GLN A 397 17.12 12.55 32.81
CA GLN A 397 18.28 12.28 33.67
C GLN A 397 19.52 13.04 33.19
N ARG A 398 19.84 12.99 31.89
CA ARG A 398 20.96 13.77 31.32
C ARG A 398 20.79 15.27 31.47
N HIS A 399 19.57 15.79 31.35
CA HIS A 399 19.31 17.22 31.58
C HIS A 399 19.48 17.59 33.05
N ILE A 400 19.01 16.76 33.98
CA ILE A 400 19.19 16.96 35.42
C ILE A 400 20.68 16.95 35.78
N GLU A 401 21.45 15.96 35.32
CA GLU A 401 22.90 15.87 35.53
C GLU A 401 23.64 17.09 34.95
N ARG A 402 23.22 17.58 33.79
CA ARG A 402 23.82 18.75 33.16
C ARG A 402 23.51 20.06 33.90
N ILE A 403 22.33 20.16 34.50
CA ILE A 403 21.94 21.33 35.31
C ILE A 403 22.62 21.26 36.69
N SER A 404 22.80 20.08 37.28
CA SER A 404 23.43 19.92 38.60
C SER A 404 24.96 20.02 38.58
N GLN A 405 25.58 19.91 37.41
CA GLN A 405 27.02 20.14 37.20
C GLN A 405 27.38 21.61 36.91
N VAL A 406 26.37 22.48 36.74
CA VAL A 406 26.52 23.95 36.68
C VAL A 406 26.26 24.51 38.07
#